data_AF-A0A3R7RKX8-F1
#
_entry.id   AF-A0A3R7RKX8-F1
#
_cell.length_a   1.000
_cell.length_b   1.000
_cell.length_c   1.000
_cell.angle_alpha   90.00
_cell.angle_beta   90.00
_cell.angle_gamma   90.00
#
_symmetry.space_group_name_H-M   'P 1'
#
loop_
_entity.id
_entity.type
_entity.pdbx_description
1 polymer ?
#
loop_
_entity_poly.entity_id
_entity_poly.type
_entity_poly.pdbx_seq_one_letter_code
_entity_poly.pdbx_strand_id
1 'polypeptide(L)' 'MAGMLLGLWDDSNETLIITRPNGQTYKVNGRQILAGGHKVFGVQTVGDEIHVLTAPRTNQRPSRRVIYSDAGRYKGGKSA' A
#
# COMPACT_ATOMS: atom_id res chain seq x y z
N MET A 1 21.18 0.01 -13.58
CA MET A 1 20.36 -1.12 -13.09
C MET A 1 18.93 -0.63 -13.05
N ALA A 2 18.00 -1.26 -13.79
CA ALA A 2 16.59 -0.92 -13.65
C ALA A 2 16.11 -1.47 -12.30
N GLY A 3 15.77 -0.61 -11.33
CA GLY A 3 15.20 -1.06 -10.07
C GLY A 3 13.80 -1.64 -10.26
N MET A 4 13.25 -2.27 -9.22
CA MET A 4 11.85 -2.70 -9.18
C MET A 4 11.01 -1.65 -8.45
N LEU A 5 9.72 -1.51 -8.79
CA LEU A 5 8.79 -0.74 -7.97
C LEU A 5 8.55 -1.47 -6.64
N LEU A 6 8.84 -0.80 -5.53
CA LEU A 6 8.71 -1.37 -4.20
C LEU A 6 7.69 -0.58 -3.37
N GLY A 7 6.87 -1.30 -2.63
CA GLY A 7 5.98 -0.73 -1.62
C GLY A 7 6.32 -1.28 -0.25
N LEU A 8 6.48 -0.39 0.73
CA LEU A 8 6.77 -0.73 2.12
C LEU A 8 5.79 0.02 3.03
N TRP A 9 5.16 -0.71 3.95
CA TRP A 9 4.30 -0.13 4.97
C TRP A 9 5.13 0.12 6.25
N ASP A 10 5.16 1.37 6.69
CA ASP A 10 5.71 1.78 7.98
C ASP A 10 4.56 1.91 8.98
N ASP A 11 4.43 0.89 9.85
CA ASP A 11 3.36 0.83 10.84
C ASP A 11 3.52 1.89 11.93
N SER A 12 4.76 2.26 12.27
CA SER A 12 5.06 3.27 13.31
C SER A 12 4.59 4.66 12.90
N ASN A 13 4.70 4.98 11.61
CA ASN A 13 4.34 6.29 11.06
C ASN A 13 3.04 6.25 10.24
N GLU A 14 2.33 5.12 10.24
CA GLU A 14 1.13 4.88 9.43
C GLU A 14 1.26 5.36 7.98
N THR A 15 2.41 5.06 7.36
CA THR A 15 2.79 5.63 6.05
C THR A 15 3.18 4.53 5.07
N LEU A 16 2.66 4.62 3.84
CA LEU A 16 3.10 3.80 2.73
C LEU A 16 4.27 4.50 2.02
N ILE A 17 5.40 3.81 1.93
CA ILE A 17 6.60 4.25 1.23
C ILE A 17 6.65 3.51 -0.12
N ILE A 18 6.74 4.27 -1.21
CA ILE A 18 6.80 3.74 -2.57
C ILE A 18 8.13 4.16 -3.18
N THR A 19 8.97 3.18 -3.54
CA THR A 19 10.28 3.40 -4.15
C THR A 19 10.24 2.96 -5.59
N ARG A 20 10.48 3.90 -6.50
CA ARG A 20 10.53 3.66 -7.94
C ARG A 20 11.86 3.03 -8.37
N PRO A 21 11.89 2.40 -9.56
CA PRO A 21 13.12 1.88 -10.18
C PRO A 21 14.30 2.86 -10.26
N ASN A 22 14.01 4.16 -10.36
CA ASN A 22 14.99 5.23 -10.45
C ASN A 22 15.47 5.73 -9.07
N GLY A 23 15.07 5.08 -7.98
CA GLY A 23 15.41 5.44 -6.61
C GLY A 23 14.54 6.56 -6.01
N GLN A 24 13.63 7.17 -6.78
CA GLN A 24 12.71 8.16 -6.23
C GLN A 24 11.75 7.52 -5.24
N THR A 25 11.55 8.16 -4.10
CA THR A 25 10.68 7.67 -3.03
C THR A 25 9.51 8.62 -2.80
N TYR A 26 8.31 8.06 -2.71
CA TYR A 26 7.08 8.78 -2.37
C TYR A 26 6.55 8.26 -1.03
N LYS A 27 6.08 9.18 -0.20
CA LYS A 27 5.44 8.86 1.09
C LYS A 27 3.96 9.21 0.98
N VAL A 28 3.12 8.23 1.30
CA VAL A 28 1.67 8.35 1.22
C VAL A 28 1.08 8.13 2.61
N ASN A 29 0.29 9.08 3.08
CA ASN A 29 -0.39 8.96 4.36
C ASN A 29 -1.40 7.78 4.35
N GLY A 30 -1.40 7.00 5.42
CA GLY A 30 -2.17 5.77 5.58
C GLY A 30 -3.69 5.93 5.75
N ARG A 31 -4.24 7.15 5.73
CA ARG A 31 -5.67 7.40 6.02
C ARG A 31 -6.63 6.51 5.22
N GLN A 32 -6.37 6.26 3.95
CA GLN A 32 -7.21 5.40 3.11
C GLN A 32 -6.98 3.90 3.37
N ILE A 33 -5.76 3.53 3.76
CA ILE A 33 -5.32 2.17 4.09
C ILE A 33 -5.98 1.70 5.39
N LEU A 34 -5.95 2.55 6.41
CA LEU A 34 -6.44 2.27 7.76
C LEU A 34 -7.92 2.63 7.97
N ALA A 35 -8.58 3.17 6.93
CA ALA A 35 -9.99 3.57 7.00
C ALA A 35 -10.87 2.44 7.56
N GLY A 36 -11.74 2.79 8.51
CA GLY A 36 -12.62 1.82 9.19
C GLY A 36 -11.93 0.98 10.27
N GLY A 37 -10.78 1.42 10.78
CA GLY A 37 -10.03 0.65 11.80
C GLY A 37 -9.37 -0.60 11.22
N HIS A 38 -9.04 -0.57 9.94
CA HIS A 38 -8.37 -1.67 9.26
C HIS A 38 -6.91 -1.78 9.72
N LYS A 39 -6.37 -3.00 9.68
CA LYS A 39 -4.94 -3.28 9.80
C LYS A 39 -4.37 -3.68 8.44
N VAL A 40 -3.06 -3.50 8.28
CA VAL A 40 -2.32 -3.92 7.08
C VAL A 40 -1.81 -5.35 7.27
N PHE A 41 -2.01 -6.18 6.25
CA PHE A 41 -1.50 -7.55 6.19
C PHE A 41 -0.24 -7.67 5.33
N GLY A 42 -0.10 -6.78 4.35
CA GLY A 42 1.05 -6.77 3.46
C GLY A 42 0.88 -5.77 2.34
N VAL A 43 1.97 -5.57 1.61
CA VAL A 43 2.05 -4.71 0.44
C VAL A 43 2.53 -5.56 -0.73
N GLN A 44 1.88 -5.41 -1.89
CA GLN A 44 2.20 -6.13 -3.11
C GLN A 44 2.42 -5.16 -4.25
N THR A 45 3.46 -5.38 -5.04
CA THR A 45 3.64 -4.72 -6.33
C THR A 45 2.94 -5.54 -7.40
N VAL A 46 2.07 -4.91 -8.18
CA VAL A 46 1.30 -5.53 -9.28
C VAL A 46 1.46 -4.67 -10.53
N GLY A 47 2.38 -5.05 -11.42
CA GLY A 47 2.79 -4.19 -12.54
C GLY A 47 3.35 -2.87 -12.02
N ASP A 48 2.74 -1.75 -12.40
CA ASP A 48 3.12 -0.39 -11.99
C ASP A 48 2.28 0.15 -10.81
N GLU A 49 1.63 -0.74 -10.08
CA GLU A 49 0.78 -0.40 -8.93
C GLU A 49 1.27 -1.02 -7.64
N ILE A 50 0.94 -0.34 -6.53
CA ILE A 50 1.10 -0.85 -5.18
C ILE A 50 -0.27 -1.17 -4.59
N HIS A 51 -0.45 -2.42 -4.20
CA HIS A 51 -1.67 -2.95 -3.61
C HIS A 51 -1.41 -3.23 -2.13
N VAL A 52 -2.07 -2.47 -1.26
CA VAL A 52 -2.00 -2.69 0.20
C VAL A 52 -3.15 -3.57 0.62
N LEU A 53 -2.83 -4.73 1.18
CA LEU A 53 -3.81 -5.70 1.68
C LEU A 53 -4.23 -5.30 3.09
N THR A 54 -5.53 -5.06 3.29
CA THR A 54 -6.08 -4.64 4.58
C THR A 54 -7.35 -5.41 4.94
N ALA A 55 -7.68 -5.43 6.22
CA ALA A 55 -8.99 -5.89 6.72
C ALA A 55 -9.26 -5.29 8.11
N PRO A 56 -10.50 -5.35 8.61
CA PRO A 56 -10.77 -5.07 10.02
C PRO A 56 -9.84 -5.86 10.95
N ARG A 57 -9.49 -5.29 12.09
CA ARG A 57 -8.54 -5.91 13.04
C ARG A 57 -8.95 -7.32 13.48
N THR A 58 -10.26 -7.56 13.55
CA THR A 58 -10.89 -8.84 13.91
C THR A 58 -10.68 -9.93 12.85
N ASN A 59 -10.39 -9.58 11.61
CA ASN A 59 -10.18 -10.55 10.55
C ASN A 59 -8.78 -11.21 10.66
N GLN A 60 -8.72 -12.49 10.34
CA GLN A 60 -7.48 -13.25 10.19
C GLN A 60 -6.90 -13.21 8.77
N ARG A 61 -7.68 -12.74 7.80
CA ARG A 61 -7.30 -12.67 6.38
C ARG A 61 -7.61 -11.29 5.81
N PRO A 62 -6.82 -10.80 4.83
CA PRO A 62 -7.13 -9.56 4.13
C PRO A 62 -8.50 -9.66 3.45
N SER A 63 -9.28 -8.58 3.47
CA SER A 63 -10.60 -8.50 2.82
C SER A 63 -10.71 -7.33 1.84
N ARG A 64 -9.73 -6.41 1.85
CA ARG A 64 -9.67 -5.22 1.01
C ARG A 64 -8.26 -5.04 0.45
N ARG A 65 -8.19 -4.56 -0.78
CA ARG A 65 -6.99 -4.03 -1.44
C ARG A 65 -7.17 -2.53 -1.61
N VAL A 66 -6.19 -1.76 -1.16
CA VAL A 66 -6.09 -0.31 -1.38
C VAL A 66 -4.99 -0.08 -2.40
N ILE A 67 -5.34 0.56 -3.52
CA ILE A 67 -4.48 0.60 -4.71
C ILE A 67 -3.90 2.00 -4.87
N TYR A 68 -2.60 2.06 -5.11
CA TYR A 68 -1.86 3.28 -5.42
C TYR A 68 -1.06 3.11 -6.71
N SER A 69 -0.86 4.20 -7.45
CA SER A 69 0.12 4.23 -8.53
C SER A 69 1.55 4.22 -7.97
N ASP A 70 2.51 3.98 -8.85
CA ASP A 70 3.96 4.17 -8.62
C ASP A 70 4.38 5.57 -8.13
N ALA A 71 3.50 6.56 -8.21
CA ALA A 71 3.68 7.95 -7.75
C ALA A 71 2.93 8.23 -6.42
N GLY A 72 2.29 7.23 -5.83
CA GLY A 72 1.50 7.38 -4.61
C GLY A 72 0.11 7.99 -4.81
N ARG A 73 -0.40 8.08 -6.05
CA ARG A 73 -1.77 8.52 -6.29
C ARG A 73 -2.74 7.40 -5.95
N TYR A 74 -3.73 7.68 -5.10
CA TYR A 74 -4.80 6.73 -4.79
C TYR A 74 -5.61 6.41 -6.04
N LYS A 75 -5.76 5.12 -6.36
CA LYS A 75 -6.51 4.62 -7.52
C LYS A 75 -7.84 3.98 -7.14
N GLY A 76 -8.10 3.76 -5.85
CA GLY A 76 -9.34 3.14 -5.37
C GLY A 76 -9.07 1.94 -4.46
N GLY A 77 -10.13 1.19 -4.18
CA GLY A 77 -10.05 -0.05 -3.45
C GLY A 77 -10.94 -1.13 -4.05
N LYS A 78 -10.55 -2.39 -3.88
CA LYS A 78 -11.32 -3.56 -4.30
C LYS A 78 -11.33 -4.61 -3.19
N SER A 79 -12.29 -5.52 -3.21
CA SER A 79 -12.26 -6.69 -2.32
C SER A 79 -10.99 -7.52 -2.59
N ALA A 80 -10.35 -8.02 -1.53
CA ALA A 80 -9.12 -8.81 -1.63
C ALA A 80 -9.41 -10.25 -2.09
#